data_AF-A0A0L0UXU0-F1
#
_entry.id   AF-A0A0L0UXU0-F1
#
_cell.length_a   1.000
_cell.length_b   1.000
_cell.length_c   1.000
_cell.angle_alpha   90.00
_cell.angle_beta   90.00
_cell.angle_gamma   90.00
#
_symmetry.space_group_name_H-M   'P 1'
#
loop_
_entity.id
_entity.type
_entity.pdbx_description
1 polymer ?
#
loop_
_entity_poly.entity_id
_entity_poly.type
_entity_poly.pdbx_seq_one_letter_code
_entity_poly.pdbx_strand_id
1 'polypeptide(L)'
;MADKPRNGDEKKIPMFTGDNFPMWERKMQMHLRGLKLFGIIEEPTPEELELSERSASALVKGLEDHVINAVVNDKNERFAHQIWDELMLVYASDSILSTFCVWNKWERIQYNFDMARYIAEIEVSLGEINSTRLDLSNKIISCGIIGRITDKLEE
;
A
#
# COMPACT_ATOMS: atom_id res chain seq x y z
N MET A 1 16.42 -36.15 17.78
CA MET A 1 16.58 -34.71 17.54
C MET A 1 16.40 -34.48 16.05
N ALA A 2 15.34 -33.80 15.64
CA ALA A 2 15.19 -33.27 14.30
C ALA A 2 14.57 -31.88 14.50
N ASP A 3 15.42 -30.87 14.38
CA ASP A 3 15.06 -29.47 14.51
C ASP A 3 14.15 -29.11 13.32
N LYS A 4 12.87 -28.87 13.59
CA LYS A 4 11.94 -28.34 12.59
C LYS A 4 12.35 -26.88 12.37
N PRO A 5 12.56 -26.42 11.11
CA PRO A 5 12.84 -25.01 10.91
C PRO A 5 11.63 -24.20 11.38
N ARG A 6 11.88 -23.31 12.35
CA ARG A 6 10.94 -22.29 12.82
C ARG A 6 10.59 -21.39 11.64
N ASN A 7 9.42 -21.63 11.04
CA ASN A 7 8.82 -20.72 10.08
C ASN A 7 8.22 -19.53 10.84
N GLY A 8 9.08 -18.70 11.41
CA GLY A 8 8.74 -17.50 12.15
C GLY A 8 9.21 -16.28 11.37
N ASP A 9 8.27 -15.41 11.05
CA ASP A 9 8.49 -13.99 10.73
C ASP A 9 9.07 -13.60 9.35
N GLU A 10 8.77 -14.36 8.28
CA GLU A 10 8.71 -13.68 6.98
C GLU A 10 7.47 -12.78 6.97
N LYS A 11 7.67 -11.47 7.15
CA LYS A 11 6.63 -10.46 6.92
C LYS A 11 6.11 -10.62 5.50
N LYS A 12 5.01 -11.36 5.35
CA LYS A 12 4.34 -11.56 4.06
C LYS A 12 3.98 -10.19 3.49
N ILE A 13 4.26 -9.99 2.21
CA ILE A 13 3.74 -8.85 1.48
C ILE A 13 2.20 -8.91 1.61
N PRO A 14 1.54 -7.84 2.05
CA PRO A 14 0.08 -7.82 2.08
C PRO A 14 -0.45 -7.99 0.65
N MET A 15 -1.62 -8.62 0.50
CA MET A 15 -2.31 -8.63 -0.80
C MET A 15 -2.72 -7.18 -1.15
N PHE A 16 -2.53 -6.76 -2.40
CA PHE A 16 -3.01 -5.47 -2.86
C PHE A 16 -4.47 -5.56 -3.30
N THR A 17 -5.29 -4.70 -2.71
CA THR A 17 -6.77 -4.70 -2.85
C THR A 17 -7.29 -3.44 -3.54
N GLY A 18 -6.41 -2.57 -4.05
CA GLY A 18 -6.76 -1.22 -4.51
C GLY A 18 -6.63 -0.15 -3.41
N ASP A 19 -7.06 -0.45 -2.18
CA ASP A 19 -7.21 0.53 -1.09
C ASP A 19 -5.99 0.69 -0.18
N ASN A 20 -5.00 -0.18 -0.33
CA ASN A 20 -3.80 -0.23 0.51
C ASN A 20 -2.51 0.09 -0.27
N PHE A 21 -2.62 0.82 -1.38
CA PHE A 21 -1.53 1.06 -2.33
C PHE A 21 -0.24 1.61 -1.68
N PRO A 22 -0.26 2.68 -0.86
CA PRO A 22 0.99 3.26 -0.33
C PRO A 22 1.78 2.30 0.57
N MET A 23 1.07 1.49 1.37
CA MET A 23 1.70 0.51 2.25
C MET A 23 2.16 -0.73 1.47
N TRP A 24 1.36 -1.17 0.50
CA TRP A 24 1.68 -2.29 -0.37
C TRP A 24 2.91 -1.98 -1.23
N GLU A 25 2.94 -0.82 -1.88
CA GLU A 25 4.01 -0.37 -2.77
C GLU A 25 5.36 -0.45 -2.06
N ARG A 26 5.48 0.17 -0.88
CA ARG A 26 6.72 0.15 -0.07
C ARG A 26 7.18 -1.28 0.24
N LYS A 27 6.26 -2.15 0.64
CA LYS A 27 6.58 -3.55 0.98
C LYS A 27 6.94 -4.38 -0.25
N MET A 28 6.27 -4.14 -1.38
CA MET A 28 6.55 -4.81 -2.65
C MET A 28 7.92 -4.39 -3.20
N GLN A 29 8.25 -3.10 -3.18
CA GLN A 29 9.58 -2.59 -3.54
C GLN A 29 10.68 -3.23 -2.69
N MET A 30 10.48 -3.28 -1.36
CA MET A 30 11.42 -3.95 -0.45
C MET A 30 11.61 -5.42 -0.79
N HIS A 31 10.52 -6.13 -1.08
CA HIS A 31 10.58 -7.55 -1.45
C HIS A 31 11.33 -7.78 -2.77
N LEU A 32 10.98 -7.03 -3.82
CA LEU A 32 11.63 -7.15 -5.13
C LEU A 32 13.11 -6.76 -5.08
N ARG A 33 13.49 -5.77 -4.26
CA ARG A 33 14.91 -5.46 -4.00
C ARG A 33 15.62 -6.60 -3.31
N GLY A 34 15.00 -7.25 -2.32
CA GLY A 34 15.53 -8.47 -1.69
C GLY A 34 15.76 -9.61 -2.69
N LEU A 35 14.93 -9.71 -3.72
CA LEU A 35 15.05 -10.67 -4.81
C LEU A 35 15.97 -10.22 -5.97
N LYS A 36 16.51 -8.99 -5.91
CA LYS A 36 17.25 -8.33 -7.02
C LYS A 36 16.45 -8.22 -8.32
N LEU A 37 15.13 -8.13 -8.21
CA LEU A 37 14.19 -8.06 -9.33
C LEU A 37 13.72 -6.63 -9.62
N PHE A 38 13.86 -5.72 -8.66
CA PHE A 38 13.38 -4.34 -8.80
C PHE A 38 14.16 -3.51 -9.84
N GLY A 39 15.45 -3.79 -10.04
CA GLY A 39 16.27 -3.06 -11.01
C GLY A 39 15.74 -3.15 -12.45
N ILE A 40 15.11 -4.27 -12.83
CA ILE A 40 14.50 -4.47 -14.15
C ILE A 40 13.24 -3.62 -14.36
N ILE A 41 12.57 -3.25 -13.27
CA ILE A 41 11.41 -2.36 -13.30
C ILE A 41 11.87 -0.92 -13.49
N GLU A 42 12.94 -0.50 -12.79
CA GLU A 42 13.50 0.85 -12.88
C GLU A 42 14.23 1.11 -14.21
N GLU A 43 14.99 0.12 -14.68
CA GLU A 43 15.81 0.21 -15.90
C GLU A 43 15.52 -0.99 -16.81
N PRO A 44 14.44 -0.93 -17.61
CA PRO A 44 14.05 -2.04 -18.46
C PRO A 44 15.05 -2.23 -19.61
N THR A 45 15.68 -3.39 -19.64
CA THR A 45 16.63 -3.83 -20.68
C THR A 45 15.96 -4.90 -21.56
N PRO A 46 16.02 -4.77 -22.91
CA PRO A 46 15.41 -5.74 -23.82
C PRO A 46 15.98 -7.17 -23.71
N GLU A 47 17.22 -7.28 -23.21
CA GLU A 47 17.98 -8.53 -23.13
C GLU A 47 17.59 -9.38 -21.90
N GLU A 48 16.88 -8.80 -20.92
CA GLU A 48 16.58 -9.45 -19.63
C GLU A 48 15.11 -9.88 -19.51
N LEU A 49 14.53 -10.41 -20.60
CA LEU A 49 13.13 -10.85 -20.65
C LEU A 49 12.78 -11.88 -19.56
N GLU A 50 13.68 -12.82 -19.26
CA GLU A 50 13.47 -13.81 -18.21
C GLU A 50 13.36 -13.16 -16.81
N LEU A 51 14.20 -12.16 -16.53
CA LEU A 51 14.13 -11.42 -15.26
C LEU A 51 12.87 -10.56 -15.21
N SER A 52 12.47 -9.97 -16.33
CA SER A 52 11.21 -9.24 -16.45
C SER A 52 10.00 -10.15 -16.19
N GLU A 53 9.95 -11.36 -16.75
CA GLU A 53 8.88 -12.33 -16.49
C GLU A 53 8.84 -12.77 -15.02
N ARG A 54 10.01 -12.98 -14.40
CA ARG A 54 10.10 -13.29 -12.96
C ARG A 54 9.60 -12.14 -12.10
N SER A 55 9.96 -10.90 -12.44
CA SER A 55 9.46 -9.69 -11.77
C SER A 55 7.95 -9.55 -11.94
N ALA A 56 7.42 -9.79 -13.14
CA ALA A 56 5.98 -9.75 -13.43
C ALA A 56 5.22 -10.79 -12.60
N SER A 57 5.72 -12.04 -12.54
CA SER A 57 5.13 -13.09 -11.70
C SER A 57 5.16 -12.74 -10.21
N ALA A 58 6.23 -12.12 -9.72
CA ALA A 58 6.33 -11.68 -8.33
C ALA A 58 5.34 -10.55 -8.02
N LEU A 59 5.16 -9.59 -8.94
CA LEU A 59 4.16 -8.53 -8.83
C LEU A 59 2.75 -9.12 -8.74
N VAL A 60 2.36 -9.93 -9.73
CA VAL A 60 1.01 -10.50 -9.86
C VAL A 60 0.60 -11.34 -8.64
N LYS A 61 1.54 -12.08 -8.03
CA LYS A 61 1.28 -12.83 -6.78
C LYS A 61 0.87 -11.96 -5.60
N GLY A 62 1.19 -10.67 -5.64
CA GLY A 62 0.84 -9.69 -4.61
C GLY A 62 -0.42 -8.88 -4.92
N LEU A 63 -1.16 -9.21 -5.98
CA LEU A 63 -2.35 -8.49 -6.45
C LEU A 63 -3.62 -9.34 -6.31
N GLU A 64 -4.73 -8.71 -5.97
CA GLU A 64 -6.05 -9.33 -6.05
C GLU A 64 -6.57 -9.38 -7.50
N ASP A 65 -7.40 -10.37 -7.83
CA ASP A 65 -7.85 -10.65 -9.21
C ASP A 65 -8.43 -9.43 -9.94
N HIS A 66 -9.21 -8.61 -9.24
CA HIS A 66 -9.82 -7.42 -9.84
C HIS A 66 -8.77 -6.36 -10.21
N VAL A 67 -7.66 -6.26 -9.45
CA VAL A 67 -6.53 -5.40 -9.76
C VAL A 67 -5.75 -5.96 -10.95
N ILE A 68 -5.49 -7.26 -10.96
CA ILE A 68 -4.81 -7.94 -12.07
C ILE A 68 -5.52 -7.64 -13.39
N ASN A 69 -6.85 -7.83 -13.42
CA ASN A 69 -7.66 -7.56 -14.61
C ASN A 69 -7.66 -6.09 -15.04
N ALA A 70 -7.34 -5.15 -14.15
CA ALA A 70 -7.29 -3.73 -14.45
C ALA A 70 -5.94 -3.31 -15.05
N VAL A 71 -4.83 -3.94 -14.64
CA VAL A 71 -3.46 -3.50 -14.99
C VAL A 71 -2.70 -4.46 -15.90
N VAL A 72 -3.12 -5.72 -16.01
CA VAL A 72 -2.46 -6.75 -16.84
C VAL A 72 -3.29 -7.05 -18.09
N ASN A 73 -2.62 -7.14 -19.23
CA ASN A 73 -3.18 -7.51 -20.52
C ASN A 73 -2.14 -8.28 -21.37
N ASP A 74 -2.60 -8.86 -22.48
CA ASP A 74 -1.79 -9.69 -23.38
C ASP A 74 -0.50 -9.01 -23.90
N LYS A 75 -0.44 -7.66 -23.88
CA LYS A 75 0.72 -6.90 -24.36
C LYS A 75 1.77 -6.69 -23.29
N ASN A 76 1.37 -6.58 -22.01
CA ASN A 76 2.23 -6.20 -20.91
C ASN A 76 2.55 -7.34 -19.92
N GLU A 77 1.88 -8.51 -20.02
CA GLU A 77 1.98 -9.60 -19.05
C GLU A 77 3.42 -10.12 -18.79
N ARG A 78 4.33 -9.94 -19.76
CA ARG A 78 5.75 -10.35 -19.68
C ARG A 78 6.69 -9.22 -19.26
N PHE A 79 6.19 -7.99 -19.20
CA PHE A 79 6.97 -6.77 -19.02
C PHE A 79 6.67 -6.13 -17.67
N ALA A 80 7.47 -6.46 -16.66
CA ALA A 80 7.24 -6.01 -15.29
C ALA A 80 7.21 -4.48 -15.15
N HIS A 81 8.04 -3.75 -15.90
CA HIS A 81 8.03 -2.29 -15.92
C HIS A 81 6.68 -1.73 -16.38
N GLN A 82 6.05 -2.34 -17.40
CA GLN A 82 4.75 -1.90 -17.92
C GLN A 82 3.61 -2.18 -16.93
N ILE A 83 3.64 -3.33 -16.26
CA ILE A 83 2.68 -3.65 -15.19
C ILE A 83 2.84 -2.67 -14.03
N TRP A 84 4.09 -2.35 -13.66
CA TRP A 84 4.39 -1.37 -12.62
C TRP A 84 3.90 0.03 -12.99
N ASP A 85 4.14 0.48 -14.22
CA ASP A 85 3.68 1.79 -14.69
C ASP A 85 2.16 1.91 -14.69
N GLU A 86 1.43 0.89 -15.11
CA GLU A 86 -0.04 0.85 -15.02
C GLU A 86 -0.54 0.87 -13.57
N LEU A 87 0.12 0.12 -12.67
CA LEU A 87 -0.18 0.19 -11.23
C LEU A 87 0.01 1.61 -10.68
N MET A 88 1.10 2.28 -11.06
CA MET A 88 1.36 3.66 -10.64
C MET A 88 0.32 4.63 -11.24
N LEU A 89 -0.01 4.48 -12.52
CA LEU A 89 -0.98 5.33 -13.20
C LEU A 89 -2.39 5.20 -12.60
N VAL A 90 -2.84 3.99 -12.34
CA VAL A 90 -4.20 3.72 -11.82
C VAL A 90 -4.28 4.01 -10.33
N TYR A 91 -3.31 3.54 -9.53
CA TYR A 91 -3.43 3.49 -8.06
C TYR A 91 -2.47 4.40 -7.30
N ALA A 92 -1.32 4.78 -7.87
CA ALA A 92 -0.48 5.83 -7.28
C ALA A 92 -0.98 7.23 -7.59
N SER A 93 -2.00 7.37 -8.46
CA SER A 93 -2.54 8.68 -8.81
C SER A 93 -3.06 9.40 -7.56
N ASP A 94 -2.67 10.67 -7.45
CA ASP A 94 -3.28 11.71 -6.60
C ASP A 94 -4.73 12.01 -7.04
N SER A 95 -5.50 10.97 -7.33
CA SER A 95 -6.89 11.12 -7.69
C SER A 95 -7.67 11.63 -6.49
N ILE A 96 -8.72 12.40 -6.78
CA ILE A 96 -9.70 12.79 -5.78
C ILE A 96 -10.27 11.55 -5.07
N LEU A 97 -10.31 10.40 -5.75
CA LEU A 97 -10.76 9.14 -5.18
C LEU A 97 -9.82 8.59 -4.11
N SER A 98 -8.50 8.55 -4.35
CA SER A 98 -7.53 8.09 -3.34
C SER A 98 -7.54 9.00 -2.12
N THR A 99 -7.60 10.31 -2.36
CA THR A 99 -7.80 11.34 -1.33
C THR A 99 -9.09 11.11 -0.52
N PHE A 100 -10.21 10.85 -1.20
CA PHE A 100 -11.50 10.59 -0.57
C PHE A 100 -11.53 9.30 0.24
N CYS A 101 -10.89 8.22 -0.24
CA CYS A 101 -10.81 6.96 0.48
C CYS A 101 -10.01 7.12 1.79
N VAL A 102 -8.86 7.78 1.74
CA VAL A 102 -8.05 8.09 2.93
C VAL A 102 -8.84 8.96 3.91
N TRP A 103 -9.53 9.99 3.41
CA TRP A 103 -10.38 10.86 4.23
C TRP A 103 -11.54 10.10 4.89
N ASN A 104 -12.21 9.20 4.17
CA ASN A 104 -13.28 8.37 4.75
C ASN A 104 -12.77 7.41 5.83
N LYS A 105 -11.57 6.86 5.68
CA LYS A 105 -10.96 6.03 6.73
C LYS A 105 -10.73 6.88 7.99
N TRP A 106 -10.17 8.08 7.84
CA TRP A 106 -9.98 9.06 8.93
C TRP A 106 -11.29 9.42 9.64
N GLU A 107 -12.36 9.66 8.90
CA GLU A 107 -13.69 9.96 9.46
C GLU A 107 -14.31 8.80 10.24
N ARG A 108 -13.95 7.55 9.93
CA ARG A 108 -14.47 6.36 10.64
C ARG A 108 -13.77 6.04 11.95
N ILE A 109 -12.60 6.63 12.22
CA ILE A 109 -11.88 6.39 13.46
C ILE A 109 -12.65 7.05 14.60
N GLN A 110 -13.02 6.25 15.60
CA GLN A 110 -13.74 6.69 16.79
C GLN A 110 -12.99 6.27 18.04
N TYR A 111 -13.01 7.13 19.07
CA TYR A 111 -12.50 6.77 20.37
C TYR A 111 -13.45 5.81 21.08
N ASN A 112 -12.96 4.62 21.45
CA ASN A 112 -13.75 3.57 22.11
C ASN A 112 -13.16 3.22 23.50
N PHE A 113 -12.77 4.24 24.28
CA PHE A 113 -12.18 4.08 25.61
C PHE A 113 -10.86 3.29 25.68
N ASP A 114 -10.23 3.04 24.52
CA ASP A 114 -8.89 2.47 24.40
C ASP A 114 -7.98 3.47 23.69
N MET A 115 -7.20 4.19 24.51
CA MET A 115 -6.32 5.25 24.02
C MET A 115 -5.16 4.71 23.19
N ALA A 116 -4.61 3.54 23.56
CA ALA A 116 -3.47 2.96 22.84
C ALA A 116 -3.88 2.52 21.43
N ARG A 117 -5.04 1.86 21.32
CA ARG A 117 -5.60 1.47 20.03
C ARG A 117 -5.96 2.70 19.18
N TYR A 118 -6.60 3.70 19.78
CA TYR A 118 -6.98 4.92 19.09
C TYR A 118 -5.76 5.65 18.51
N ILE A 119 -4.69 5.81 19.30
CA ILE A 119 -3.44 6.43 18.83
C ILE A 119 -2.86 5.65 17.66
N ALA A 120 -2.79 4.31 17.76
CA ALA A 120 -2.26 3.48 16.67
C ALA A 120 -3.08 3.62 15.37
N GLU A 121 -4.42 3.67 15.46
CA GLU A 121 -5.31 3.87 14.30
C GLU A 121 -5.12 5.27 13.70
N ILE A 122 -4.98 6.31 14.53
CA ILE A 122 -4.70 7.69 14.10
C ILE A 122 -3.33 7.79 13.43
N GLU A 123 -2.26 7.20 13.99
CA GLU A 123 -0.91 7.22 13.41
C GLU A 123 -0.87 6.57 12.03
N VAL A 124 -1.56 5.44 11.86
CA VAL A 124 -1.69 4.78 10.55
C VAL A 124 -2.39 5.71 9.56
N SER A 125 -3.52 6.32 9.96
CA SER A 125 -4.29 7.20 9.08
C SER A 125 -3.53 8.50 8.74
N LEU A 126 -2.78 9.08 9.68
CA LEU A 126 -1.90 10.22 9.40
C LEU A 126 -0.78 9.86 8.42
N GLY A 127 -0.24 8.64 8.52
CA GLY A 127 0.72 8.12 7.55
C GLY A 127 0.13 8.03 6.14
N GLU A 128 -1.14 7.63 6.01
CA GLU A 128 -1.86 7.60 4.73
C GLU A 128 -2.17 9.02 4.23
N ILE A 129 -2.65 9.93 5.08
CA ILE A 129 -2.92 11.34 4.71
C ILE A 129 -1.62 12.02 4.23
N ASN A 130 -0.50 11.84 4.92
CA ASN A 130 0.79 12.39 4.50
C ASN A 130 1.31 11.80 3.18
N SER A 131 0.80 10.64 2.77
CA SER A 131 1.12 10.06 1.46
C SER A 131 0.25 10.61 0.33
N THR A 132 -0.83 11.33 0.66
CA THR A 132 -1.65 12.08 -0.30
C THR A 132 -1.17 13.53 -0.39
N ARG A 133 -1.47 14.24 -1.48
CA ARG A 133 -1.24 15.69 -1.61
C ARG A 133 -2.19 16.59 -0.78
N LEU A 134 -2.86 16.05 0.23
CA LEU A 134 -3.68 16.83 1.16
C LEU A 134 -2.78 17.68 2.07
N ASP A 135 -2.58 18.94 1.71
CA ASP A 135 -1.95 19.92 2.60
C ASP A 135 -2.94 20.37 3.68
N LEU A 136 -2.91 19.68 4.82
CA LEU A 136 -3.74 19.98 5.98
C LEU A 136 -2.92 20.67 7.05
N SER A 137 -3.43 21.78 7.58
CA SER A 137 -2.81 22.44 8.73
C SER A 137 -2.80 21.51 9.95
N ASN A 138 -1.65 21.39 10.60
CA ASN A 138 -1.50 20.67 11.87
C ASN A 138 -2.56 21.07 12.91
N LYS A 139 -3.01 22.33 12.91
CA LYS A 139 -4.06 22.80 13.82
C LYS A 139 -5.40 22.11 13.56
N ILE A 140 -5.79 21.94 12.30
CA ILE A 140 -7.04 21.28 11.92
C ILE A 140 -6.98 19.79 12.27
N ILE A 141 -5.83 19.16 12.01
CA ILE A 141 -5.60 17.76 12.39
C ILE A 141 -5.72 17.59 13.91
N SER A 142 -5.05 18.43 14.70
CA SER A 142 -5.14 18.41 16.17
C SER A 142 -6.58 18.56 16.66
N CYS A 143 -7.35 19.50 16.09
CA CYS A 143 -8.77 19.65 16.44
C CYS A 143 -9.58 18.39 16.12
N GLY A 144 -9.34 17.76 14.96
CA GLY A 144 -10.02 16.52 14.57
C GLY A 144 -9.73 15.34 15.50
N ILE A 145 -8.48 15.21 15.97
CA ILE A 145 -8.09 14.15 16.93
C ILE A 145 -8.76 14.38 18.28
N ILE A 146 -8.76 15.62 18.78
CA ILE A 146 -9.35 15.97 20.08
C ILE A 146 -10.87 15.81 20.03
N GLY A 147 -11.53 16.31 18.98
CA GLY A 147 -12.98 16.24 18.80
C GLY A 147 -13.54 14.81 18.94
N ARG A 148 -12.88 13.84 18.31
CA ARG A 148 -13.27 12.42 18.37
C ARG A 148 -13.19 11.81 19.78
N ILE A 149 -12.35 12.37 20.65
CA ILE A 149 -12.26 11.95 22.06
C ILE A 149 -13.37 12.61 22.86
N THR A 150 -13.61 13.91 22.63
CA THR A 150 -14.60 14.70 23.39
C THR A 150 -16.03 14.31 23.09
N ASP A 151 -16.36 13.96 21.83
CA ASP A 151 -17.72 13.54 21.43
C ASP A 151 -18.20 12.28 22.20
N LYS A 152 -17.27 11.47 22.69
CA LYS A 152 -17.55 10.24 23.46
C LYS A 152 -17.52 10.44 24.98
N LEU A 153 -17.11 11.60 25.46
CA LEU A 153 -17.19 11.97 26.87
C LEU A 153 -18.53 12.63 27.23
N GLU A 154 -19.33 13.01 26.22
CA GLU A 154 -20.65 13.63 26.37
C GLU A 154 -21.83 12.63 26.28
N GLU A 155 -21.57 11.36 25.92
CA GLU A 155 -22.52 10.23 26.01
C GLU A 155 -22.40 9.48 27.34
#